data_AF-A0A660SVD9-F1
#
_entry.id   AF-A0A660SVD9-F1
#
_cell.length_a   1.000
_cell.length_b   1.000
_cell.length_c   1.000
_cell.angle_alpha   90.00
_cell.angle_beta   90.00
_cell.angle_gamma   90.00
#
_symmetry.space_group_name_H-M   'P 1'
#
loop_
_entity.id
_entity.type
_entity.pdbx_description
1 polymer ?
#
loop_
_entity_poly.entity_id
_entity_poly.type
_entity_poly.pdbx_seq_one_letter_code
_entity_poly.pdbx_strand_id
1 'polypeptide(L)'
;KLLRRFDPVLWEGDEKKLVKTRPIMERLAESIDKLLPGTPLPSEKKLEKLLDSLVDDCAFIQKSLPAVLPVSQVRHITGWAVHSSAGDHKTVIIDAAERMPIASRNALLKFLEEPPPDTTAILITDRKSMLLPTIISRLRDYSFKNRSSSEEAEVLRRVFREDDKRWGGLVAYFRAWRNGPSEIMQGTASLFIDHASSGNPIFPKEVSDIRDQLDLVAFLEALSTELQKRWRDSEVPDHKRAAMEIEWLREARIRTESLNMPVPLILRGLYSAMGTR
;
A
#
# COMPACT_ATOMS: atom_id res chain seq x y z
N LYS A 1 7.51 0.91 12.50
CA LYS A 1 6.05 0.68 12.25
C LYS A 1 5.71 -0.80 12.11
N LEU A 2 6.31 -1.53 11.16
CA LEU A 2 5.93 -2.91 10.85
C LEU A 2 6.05 -3.88 12.03
N LEU A 3 7.16 -3.84 12.78
CA LEU A 3 7.37 -4.67 13.98
C LEU A 3 6.28 -4.49 15.06
N ARG A 4 5.68 -3.29 15.17
CA ARG A 4 4.59 -3.02 16.15
C ARG A 4 3.30 -3.78 15.82
N ARG A 5 3.12 -4.25 14.58
CA ARG A 5 1.98 -5.13 14.22
C ARG A 5 2.13 -6.56 14.74
N PHE A 6 3.30 -6.89 15.28
CA PHE A 6 3.63 -8.17 15.90
C PHE A 6 3.81 -8.04 17.41
N ASP A 7 3.27 -6.97 18.00
CA ASP A 7 3.26 -6.80 19.45
C ASP A 7 2.56 -8.01 20.11
N PRO A 8 3.16 -8.64 21.14
CA PRO A 8 2.61 -9.82 21.79
C PRO A 8 1.14 -9.67 22.22
N VAL A 9 0.74 -8.45 22.64
CA VAL A 9 -0.65 -8.15 23.00
C VAL A 9 -1.62 -8.49 21.86
N LEU A 10 -1.24 -8.20 20.61
CA LEU A 10 -2.11 -8.43 19.46
C LEU A 10 -2.26 -9.92 19.12
N TRP A 11 -1.38 -10.78 19.62
CA TRP A 11 -1.26 -12.18 19.22
C TRP A 11 -1.39 -13.16 20.40
N GLU A 12 -1.88 -12.68 21.53
CA GLU A 12 -2.18 -13.50 22.71
C GLU A 12 -3.11 -14.68 22.33
N GLY A 13 -2.71 -15.91 22.68
CA GLY A 13 -3.40 -17.15 22.32
C GLY A 13 -3.20 -17.63 20.87
N ASP A 14 -2.49 -16.86 20.05
CA ASP A 14 -2.20 -17.12 18.64
C ASP A 14 -0.68 -17.15 18.35
N GLU A 15 0.16 -17.36 19.36
CA GLU A 15 1.62 -17.21 19.29
C GLU A 15 2.27 -18.17 18.28
N LYS A 16 1.62 -19.32 18.03
CA LYS A 16 2.06 -20.29 17.02
C LYS A 16 2.15 -19.67 15.62
N LYS A 17 1.34 -18.64 15.32
CA LYS A 17 1.37 -17.91 14.04
C LYS A 17 2.64 -17.06 13.88
N LEU A 18 3.30 -16.72 14.99
CA LEU A 18 4.51 -15.88 15.01
C LEU A 18 5.82 -16.68 14.93
N VAL A 19 5.77 -18.00 15.09
CA VAL A 19 6.99 -18.84 15.17
C VAL A 19 7.91 -18.65 13.97
N LYS A 20 7.35 -18.56 12.77
CA LYS A 20 8.14 -18.36 11.53
C LYS A 20 8.65 -16.94 11.36
N THR A 21 7.94 -15.94 11.89
CA THR A 21 8.31 -14.52 11.73
C THR A 21 9.27 -14.04 12.81
N ARG A 22 9.30 -14.68 13.99
CA ARG A 22 10.10 -14.26 15.15
C ARG A 22 11.60 -14.10 14.86
N PRO A 23 12.30 -15.07 14.23
CA PRO A 23 13.73 -14.91 13.93
C PRO A 23 14.00 -13.74 12.97
N ILE A 24 13.05 -13.46 12.08
CA ILE A 24 13.16 -12.38 11.08
C ILE A 24 12.90 -11.03 11.77
N MET A 25 11.94 -10.97 12.69
CA MET A 25 11.71 -9.77 13.50
C MET A 25 12.92 -9.41 14.37
N GLU A 26 13.57 -10.40 14.99
CA GLU A 26 14.80 -10.20 15.77
C GLU A 26 15.94 -9.68 14.89
N ARG A 27 16.14 -10.30 13.73
CA ARG A 27 17.14 -9.85 12.73
C ARG A 27 16.84 -8.42 12.23
N LEU A 28 15.57 -8.10 11.97
CA LEU A 28 15.14 -6.77 11.56
C LEU A 28 15.43 -5.72 12.63
N ALA A 29 15.12 -6.02 13.90
CA ALA A 29 15.40 -5.12 15.00
C ALA A 29 16.90 -4.81 15.11
N GLU A 30 17.74 -5.85 15.10
CA GLU A 30 19.20 -5.69 15.14
C GLU A 30 19.75 -4.91 13.93
N SER A 31 19.17 -5.16 12.75
CA SER A 31 19.59 -4.48 11.52
C SER A 31 19.18 -3.01 11.49
N ILE A 32 18.02 -2.66 12.04
CA ILE A 32 17.56 -1.27 12.19
C ILE A 32 18.43 -0.50 13.17
N ASP A 33 18.87 -1.13 14.26
CA ASP A 33 19.74 -0.47 15.26
C ASP A 33 21.05 0.04 14.63
N LYS A 34 21.60 -0.70 13.66
CA LYS A 34 22.80 -0.31 12.90
C LYS A 34 22.59 0.93 12.01
N LEU A 35 21.35 1.31 11.76
CA LEU A 35 20.96 2.45 10.93
C LEU A 35 20.44 3.64 11.74
N LEU A 36 20.42 3.54 13.07
CA LEU A 36 19.95 4.63 13.93
C LEU A 36 20.89 5.86 13.84
N PRO A 37 20.34 7.08 13.90
CA PRO A 37 21.13 8.30 13.93
C PRO A 37 22.22 8.26 15.00
N GLY A 38 23.46 8.62 14.64
CA GLY A 38 24.62 8.57 15.54
C GLY A 38 25.44 7.28 15.42
N THR A 39 24.93 6.26 14.73
CA THR A 39 25.70 5.04 14.43
C THR A 39 26.54 5.24 13.17
N PRO A 40 27.85 4.94 13.17
CA PRO A 40 28.65 5.03 11.96
C PRO A 40 28.16 4.00 10.93
N LEU A 41 27.86 4.48 9.73
CA LEU A 41 27.41 3.61 8.65
C LEU A 41 28.55 2.70 8.17
N PRO A 42 28.24 1.46 7.77
CA PRO A 42 29.23 0.56 7.18
C PRO A 42 29.65 1.07 5.80
N SER A 43 30.70 0.46 5.23
CA SER A 43 31.11 0.72 3.84
C SER A 43 29.92 0.58 2.88
N GLU A 44 29.85 1.40 1.83
CA GLU A 44 28.76 1.44 0.85
C GLU A 44 28.27 0.06 0.41
N LYS A 45 29.15 -0.81 -0.07
CA LYS A 45 28.81 -2.19 -0.47
C LYS A 45 28.18 -3.05 0.63
N LYS A 46 28.56 -2.82 1.89
CA LYS A 46 27.96 -3.51 3.05
C LYS A 46 26.62 -2.89 3.42
N LEU A 47 26.50 -1.56 3.29
CA LEU A 47 25.25 -0.84 3.51
C LEU A 47 24.18 -1.27 2.50
N GLU A 48 24.50 -1.34 1.22
CA GLU A 48 23.61 -1.84 0.16
C GLU A 48 23.06 -3.23 0.51
N LYS A 49 23.96 -4.19 0.81
CA LYS A 49 23.56 -5.55 1.20
C LYS A 49 22.68 -5.59 2.44
N LEU A 50 22.94 -4.72 3.42
CA LEU A 50 22.13 -4.60 4.63
C LEU A 50 20.73 -4.08 4.29
N LEU A 51 20.64 -3.05 3.45
CA LEU A 51 19.38 -2.47 3.02
C LEU A 51 18.55 -3.46 2.18
N ASP A 52 19.17 -4.19 1.25
CA ASP A 52 18.50 -5.22 0.46
C ASP A 52 17.90 -6.31 1.37
N SER A 53 18.71 -6.82 2.32
CA SER A 53 18.24 -7.81 3.30
C SER A 53 17.10 -7.27 4.18
N LEU A 54 17.15 -6.00 4.58
CA LEU A 54 16.09 -5.35 5.35
C LEU A 54 14.78 -5.27 4.57
N VAL A 55 14.85 -4.94 3.27
CA VAL A 55 13.69 -4.88 2.38
C VAL A 55 13.06 -6.26 2.23
N ASP A 56 13.87 -7.29 1.98
CA ASP A 56 13.40 -8.68 1.85
C ASP A 56 12.72 -9.18 3.12
N ASP A 57 13.34 -8.92 4.27
CA ASP A 57 12.80 -9.31 5.57
C ASP A 57 11.48 -8.58 5.88
N CYS A 58 11.42 -7.28 5.59
CA CYS A 58 10.19 -6.50 5.71
C CYS A 58 9.08 -7.07 4.82
N ALA A 59 9.39 -7.40 3.56
CA ALA A 59 8.44 -7.98 2.63
C ALA A 59 7.93 -9.35 3.12
N PHE A 60 8.81 -10.19 3.66
CA PHE A 60 8.44 -11.48 4.21
C PHE A 60 7.46 -11.35 5.39
N ILE A 61 7.79 -10.52 6.40
CA ILE A 61 6.91 -10.39 7.57
C ILE A 61 5.62 -9.67 7.20
N GLN A 62 5.65 -8.71 6.27
CA GLN A 62 4.44 -8.05 5.78
C GLN A 62 3.47 -9.06 5.14
N LYS A 63 3.97 -9.99 4.32
CA LYS A 63 3.17 -11.07 3.72
C LYS A 63 2.57 -12.03 4.76
N SER A 64 3.19 -12.11 5.94
CA SER A 64 2.72 -12.94 7.05
C SER A 64 1.60 -12.30 7.87
N LEU A 65 1.33 -11.00 7.67
CA LEU A 65 0.24 -10.31 8.35
C LEU A 65 -1.12 -10.65 7.73
N PRO A 66 -2.20 -10.67 8.54
CA PRO A 66 -3.55 -10.73 8.02
C PRO A 66 -3.84 -9.56 7.08
N ALA A 67 -4.53 -9.82 5.98
CA ALA A 67 -4.89 -8.79 5.00
C ALA A 67 -5.85 -7.72 5.57
N VAL A 68 -6.59 -8.06 6.61
CA VAL A 68 -7.56 -7.21 7.31
C VAL A 68 -7.41 -7.40 8.83
N LEU A 69 -7.79 -6.39 9.61
CA LEU A 69 -7.70 -6.44 11.07
C LEU A 69 -8.73 -7.44 11.65
N PRO A 70 -8.31 -8.58 12.23
CA PRO A 70 -9.24 -9.56 12.80
C PRO A 70 -9.92 -9.06 14.07
N VAL A 71 -11.13 -9.55 14.33
CA VAL A 71 -11.90 -9.17 15.53
C VAL A 71 -11.20 -9.56 16.82
N SER A 72 -10.41 -10.65 16.83
CA SER A 72 -9.60 -11.07 17.97
C SER A 72 -8.61 -9.98 18.37
N GLN A 73 -7.88 -9.40 17.42
CA GLN A 73 -6.92 -8.33 17.70
C GLN A 73 -7.58 -7.09 18.27
N VAL A 74 -8.77 -6.70 17.78
CA VAL A 74 -9.54 -5.58 18.36
C VAL A 74 -9.89 -5.87 19.83
N ARG A 75 -10.32 -7.10 20.13
CA ARG A 75 -10.62 -7.52 21.51
C ARG A 75 -9.39 -7.54 22.40
N HIS A 76 -8.24 -7.99 21.89
CA HIS A 76 -6.99 -7.98 22.66
C HIS A 76 -6.54 -6.56 22.97
N ILE A 77 -6.66 -5.62 22.03
CA ILE A 77 -6.40 -4.20 22.25
C ILE A 77 -7.31 -3.66 23.37
N THR A 78 -8.61 -3.96 23.33
CA THR A 78 -9.55 -3.54 24.38
C THR A 78 -9.15 -4.13 25.73
N GLY A 79 -8.84 -5.43 25.77
CA GLY A 79 -8.40 -6.11 27.00
C GLY A 79 -7.14 -5.48 27.57
N TRP A 80 -6.10 -5.32 26.75
CA TRP A 80 -4.87 -4.64 27.15
C TRP A 80 -5.12 -3.23 27.66
N ALA A 81 -5.94 -2.44 26.97
CA ALA A 81 -6.21 -1.06 27.36
C ALA A 81 -6.95 -0.96 28.71
N VAL A 82 -7.77 -1.96 29.06
CA VAL A 82 -8.45 -2.04 30.37
C VAL A 82 -7.50 -2.49 31.48
N HIS A 83 -6.62 -3.47 31.24
CA HIS A 83 -5.80 -4.09 32.28
C HIS A 83 -4.40 -3.48 32.46
N SER A 84 -3.98 -2.60 31.55
CA SER A 84 -2.71 -1.88 31.67
C SER A 84 -2.68 -1.00 32.91
N SER A 85 -1.50 -0.88 33.53
CA SER A 85 -1.28 -0.11 34.75
C SER A 85 -1.76 1.34 34.63
N ALA A 86 -2.35 1.85 35.72
CA ALA A 86 -2.76 3.25 35.82
C ALA A 86 -1.53 4.18 35.77
N GLY A 87 -1.61 5.26 35.01
CA GLY A 87 -0.55 6.28 34.88
C GLY A 87 0.14 6.34 33.51
N ASP A 88 0.05 5.28 32.70
CA ASP A 88 0.59 5.26 31.34
C ASP A 88 -0.50 5.62 30.31
N HIS A 89 -0.24 6.64 29.49
CA HIS A 89 -1.14 6.99 28.40
C HIS A 89 -1.02 5.98 27.25
N LYS A 90 -2.13 5.32 26.93
CA LYS A 90 -2.23 4.27 25.91
C LYS A 90 -2.63 4.87 24.59
N THR A 91 -1.89 4.55 23.54
CA THR A 91 -2.25 4.98 22.17
C THR A 91 -2.45 3.77 21.28
N VAL A 92 -3.63 3.70 20.66
CA VAL A 92 -4.00 2.67 19.69
C VAL A 92 -4.09 3.31 18.31
N ILE A 93 -3.32 2.83 17.35
CA ILE A 93 -3.40 3.29 15.95
C ILE A 93 -3.94 2.16 15.09
N ILE A 94 -5.12 2.38 14.50
CA ILE A 94 -5.76 1.46 13.56
C ILE A 94 -5.57 2.00 12.15
N ASP A 95 -4.72 1.32 11.39
CA ASP A 95 -4.42 1.66 10.00
C ASP A 95 -5.43 1.02 9.04
N ALA A 96 -5.79 1.72 7.96
CA ALA A 96 -6.79 1.31 6.98
C ALA A 96 -8.13 0.84 7.61
N ALA A 97 -8.68 1.66 8.51
CA ALA A 97 -9.89 1.37 9.28
C ALA A 97 -11.10 0.98 8.41
N GLU A 98 -11.19 1.47 7.18
CA GLU A 98 -12.24 1.12 6.22
C GLU A 98 -12.21 -0.36 5.80
N ARG A 99 -11.07 -1.04 5.94
CA ARG A 99 -10.91 -2.45 5.55
C ARG A 99 -11.32 -3.43 6.65
N MET A 100 -11.68 -2.94 7.83
CA MET A 100 -12.12 -3.81 8.93
C MET A 100 -13.37 -4.60 8.53
N PRO A 101 -13.41 -5.92 8.78
CA PRO A 101 -14.63 -6.71 8.69
C PRO A 101 -15.71 -6.22 9.65
N ILE A 102 -16.97 -6.55 9.38
CA ILE A 102 -18.14 -6.13 10.18
C ILE A 102 -17.94 -6.49 11.66
N ALA A 103 -17.48 -7.71 11.96
CA ALA A 103 -17.23 -8.15 13.33
C ALA A 103 -16.19 -7.28 14.06
N SER A 104 -15.10 -6.90 13.38
CA SER A 104 -14.07 -6.02 13.92
C SER A 104 -14.58 -4.59 14.15
N ARG A 105 -15.41 -4.07 13.22
CA ARG A 105 -16.06 -2.75 13.36
C ARG A 105 -16.98 -2.69 14.58
N ASN A 106 -17.78 -3.73 14.79
CA ASN A 106 -18.69 -3.80 15.94
C ASN A 106 -17.94 -3.93 17.27
N ALA A 107 -16.85 -4.71 17.31
CA ALA A 107 -15.99 -4.77 18.48
C ALA A 107 -15.34 -3.40 18.78
N LEU A 108 -14.91 -2.68 17.73
CA LEU A 108 -14.35 -1.35 17.87
C LEU A 108 -15.39 -0.34 18.38
N LEU A 109 -16.65 -0.42 17.93
CA LEU A 109 -17.72 0.46 18.42
C LEU A 109 -17.84 0.40 19.95
N LYS A 110 -17.83 -0.80 20.53
CA LYS A 110 -17.86 -0.96 21.99
C LYS A 110 -16.68 -0.27 22.67
N PHE A 111 -15.49 -0.41 22.10
CA PHE A 111 -14.28 0.27 22.61
C PHE A 111 -14.34 1.80 22.49
N LEU A 112 -14.99 2.33 21.45
CA LEU A 112 -15.18 3.78 21.28
C LEU A 112 -16.33 4.35 22.12
N GLU A 113 -17.33 3.53 22.46
CA GLU A 113 -18.44 3.90 23.35
C GLU A 113 -18.00 4.02 24.80
N GLU A 114 -17.15 3.10 25.25
CA GLU A 114 -16.62 3.05 26.61
C GLU A 114 -15.08 2.99 26.54
N PRO A 115 -14.40 4.10 26.14
CA PRO A 115 -12.96 4.10 26.02
C PRO A 115 -12.32 3.88 27.39
N PRO A 116 -11.35 2.97 27.51
CA PRO A 116 -10.63 2.78 28.77
C PRO A 116 -9.92 4.07 29.22
N PRO A 117 -9.70 4.27 30.54
CA PRO A 117 -8.99 5.44 31.05
C PRO A 117 -7.63 5.63 30.37
N ASP A 118 -7.18 6.87 30.23
CA ASP A 118 -5.88 7.23 29.66
C ASP A 118 -5.62 6.58 28.29
N THR A 119 -6.65 6.48 27.44
CA THR A 119 -6.53 5.83 26.13
C THR A 119 -6.91 6.78 24.99
N THR A 120 -6.06 6.86 23.97
CA THR A 120 -6.33 7.55 22.70
C THR A 120 -6.36 6.56 21.55
N ALA A 121 -7.45 6.59 20.79
CA ALA A 121 -7.60 5.82 19.56
C ALA A 121 -7.42 6.74 18.35
N ILE A 122 -6.56 6.35 17.42
CA ILE A 122 -6.33 7.03 16.14
C ILE A 122 -6.71 6.06 15.04
N LEU A 123 -7.72 6.41 14.25
CA LEU A 123 -8.13 5.67 13.06
C LEU A 123 -7.61 6.39 11.82
N ILE A 124 -6.89 5.66 10.99
CA ILE A 124 -6.39 6.15 9.69
C ILE A 124 -7.24 5.50 8.61
N THR A 125 -7.72 6.31 7.66
CA THR A 125 -8.49 5.83 6.52
C THR A 125 -8.23 6.69 5.29
N ASP A 126 -8.15 6.05 4.13
CA ASP A 126 -8.15 6.74 2.84
C ASP A 126 -9.57 6.98 2.33
N ARG A 127 -10.58 6.32 2.93
CA ARG A 127 -11.98 6.31 2.45
C ARG A 127 -12.96 6.44 3.62
N LYS A 128 -13.05 7.66 4.18
CA LYS A 128 -13.95 7.99 5.30
C LYS A 128 -15.41 7.55 5.06
N SER A 129 -15.91 7.65 3.83
CA SER A 129 -17.28 7.25 3.45
C SER A 129 -17.57 5.75 3.64
N MET A 130 -16.55 4.91 3.74
CA MET A 130 -16.70 3.46 3.98
C MET A 130 -16.76 3.09 5.47
N LEU A 131 -16.49 4.05 6.37
CA LEU A 131 -16.66 3.86 7.81
C LEU A 131 -18.14 3.99 8.18
N LEU A 132 -18.54 3.26 9.24
CA LEU A 132 -19.91 3.34 9.73
C LEU A 132 -20.16 4.74 10.32
N PRO A 133 -21.33 5.38 10.05
CA PRO A 133 -21.68 6.66 10.65
C PRO A 133 -21.56 6.67 12.17
N THR A 134 -21.87 5.54 12.82
CA THR A 134 -21.77 5.34 14.28
C THR A 134 -20.33 5.34 14.80
N ILE A 135 -19.34 4.96 13.98
CA ILE A 135 -17.92 5.10 14.31
C ILE A 135 -17.53 6.56 14.17
N ILE A 136 -17.88 7.18 13.05
CA ILE A 136 -17.51 8.57 12.74
C ILE A 136 -18.07 9.53 13.82
N SER A 137 -19.30 9.30 14.29
CA SER A 137 -19.94 10.15 15.31
C SER A 137 -19.23 10.17 16.66
N ARG A 138 -18.30 9.23 16.90
CA ARG A 138 -17.52 9.09 18.15
C ARG A 138 -16.07 9.53 18.00
N LEU A 139 -15.69 9.99 16.82
CA LEU A 139 -14.32 10.40 16.51
C LEU A 139 -14.27 11.89 16.20
N ARG A 140 -13.12 12.50 16.47
CA ARG A 140 -12.80 13.81 15.92
C ARG A 140 -12.14 13.63 14.56
N ASP A 141 -12.74 14.24 13.55
CA ASP A 141 -12.22 14.17 12.18
C ASP A 141 -11.03 15.11 11.97
N TYR A 142 -9.98 14.57 11.34
CA TYR A 142 -8.81 15.30 10.91
C TYR A 142 -8.51 14.92 9.46
N SER A 143 -8.83 15.83 8.54
CA SER A 143 -8.56 15.63 7.12
C SER A 143 -7.16 16.14 6.76
N PHE A 144 -6.34 15.28 6.15
CA PHE A 144 -5.06 15.66 5.58
C PHE A 144 -5.27 16.28 4.19
N LYS A 145 -4.81 17.51 3.99
CA LYS A 145 -4.80 18.14 2.68
C LYS A 145 -3.55 17.72 1.90
N ASN A 146 -3.69 17.58 0.59
CA ASN A 146 -2.54 17.40 -0.28
C ASN A 146 -1.64 18.63 -0.22
N ARG A 147 -0.33 18.40 -0.33
CA ARG A 147 0.67 19.45 -0.41
C ARG A 147 0.66 20.04 -1.81
N SER A 148 0.94 21.34 -1.90
CA SER A 148 1.28 22.00 -3.16
C SER A 148 2.63 21.49 -3.69
N SER A 149 2.87 21.63 -5.00
CA SER A 149 4.16 21.23 -5.60
C SER A 149 5.37 21.90 -4.94
N SER A 150 5.23 23.14 -4.48
CA SER A 150 6.28 23.85 -3.73
C SER A 150 6.56 23.24 -2.36
N GLU A 151 5.51 22.84 -1.63
CA GLU A 151 5.65 22.17 -0.33
C GLU A 151 6.23 20.76 -0.49
N GLU A 152 5.84 20.03 -1.53
CA GLU A 152 6.43 18.73 -1.86
C GLU A 152 7.92 18.83 -2.17
N ALA A 153 8.32 19.80 -2.98
CA ALA A 153 9.73 20.07 -3.28
C ALA A 153 10.52 20.46 -2.02
N GLU A 154 9.91 21.24 -1.11
CA GLU A 154 10.54 21.56 0.17
C GLU A 154 10.75 20.32 1.04
N VAL A 155 9.80 19.37 1.07
CA VAL A 155 9.96 18.11 1.79
C VAL A 155 11.09 17.26 1.20
N LEU A 156 11.17 17.14 -0.13
CA LEU A 156 12.26 16.43 -0.81
C LEU A 156 13.63 17.00 -0.41
N ARG A 157 13.79 18.32 -0.49
CA ARG A 157 15.02 18.99 -0.10
C ARG A 157 15.36 18.82 1.38
N ARG A 158 14.39 19.07 2.28
CA ARG A 158 14.67 19.13 3.73
C ARG A 158 14.77 17.76 4.39
N VAL A 159 13.88 16.85 4.03
CA VAL A 159 13.74 15.54 4.69
C VAL A 159 14.57 14.48 3.98
N PHE A 160 14.43 14.40 2.65
CA PHE A 160 15.09 13.39 1.84
C PHE A 160 16.46 13.83 1.30
N ARG A 161 16.83 15.11 1.51
CA ARG A 161 18.07 15.70 1.02
C ARG A 161 18.23 15.53 -0.49
N GLU A 162 17.09 15.65 -1.19
CA GLU A 162 16.99 15.51 -2.63
C GLU A 162 16.59 16.85 -3.25
N ASP A 163 17.48 17.39 -4.08
CA ASP A 163 17.32 18.67 -4.79
C ASP A 163 17.14 18.49 -6.30
N ASP A 164 17.14 17.25 -6.79
CA ASP A 164 17.00 16.96 -8.21
C ASP A 164 15.59 17.34 -8.70
N LYS A 165 15.53 18.33 -9.58
CA LYS A 165 14.31 18.82 -10.21
C LYS A 165 13.64 17.78 -11.13
N ARG A 166 14.30 16.65 -11.42
CA ARG A 166 13.69 15.55 -12.16
C ARG A 166 12.46 14.98 -11.45
N TRP A 167 12.39 15.12 -10.12
CA TRP A 167 11.27 14.64 -9.34
C TRP A 167 10.10 15.61 -9.43
N GLY A 168 9.03 15.22 -10.14
CA GLY A 168 7.79 16.01 -10.27
C GLY A 168 6.94 16.11 -8.99
N GLY A 169 7.50 15.81 -7.82
CA GLY A 169 6.81 15.79 -6.53
C GLY A 169 7.14 14.56 -5.67
N LEU A 170 6.58 14.51 -4.47
CA LEU A 170 6.80 13.41 -3.51
C LEU A 170 6.30 12.07 -4.05
N VAL A 171 5.16 12.09 -4.73
CA VAL A 171 4.57 10.88 -5.32
C VAL A 171 5.52 10.25 -6.34
N ALA A 172 6.06 11.05 -7.26
CA ALA A 172 7.00 10.59 -8.27
C ALA A 172 8.30 10.06 -7.63
N TYR A 173 8.82 10.77 -6.64
CA TYR A 173 10.00 10.34 -5.89
C TYR A 173 9.79 8.96 -5.23
N PHE A 174 8.76 8.79 -4.40
CA PHE A 174 8.53 7.51 -3.72
C PHE A 174 8.22 6.35 -4.68
N ARG A 175 7.60 6.64 -5.82
CA ARG A 175 7.39 5.62 -6.86
C ARG A 175 8.70 5.07 -7.41
N ALA A 176 9.73 5.90 -7.56
CA ALA A 176 11.03 5.47 -8.05
C ALA A 176 11.80 4.58 -7.07
N TRP A 177 11.59 4.77 -5.76
CA TRP A 177 12.28 4.01 -4.70
C TRP A 177 11.57 2.72 -4.28
N ARG A 178 10.33 2.50 -4.70
CA ARG A 178 9.73 1.18 -4.57
C ARG A 178 10.39 0.27 -5.59
N ASN A 179 11.38 -0.53 -5.20
CA ASN A 179 11.82 -1.70 -5.97
C ASN A 179 10.57 -2.53 -6.39
N GLY A 180 10.13 -2.66 -7.65
CA GLY A 180 10.38 -1.91 -8.89
C GLY A 180 9.09 -1.93 -9.74
N PRO A 181 8.74 -0.86 -10.48
CA PRO A 181 7.70 -0.90 -11.50
C PRO A 181 8.16 -0.44 -12.90
N SER A 182 9.44 -0.20 -13.17
CA SER A 182 9.85 -0.23 -14.58
C SER A 182 9.83 -1.70 -15.03
N GLU A 183 10.78 -2.55 -14.66
CA GLU A 183 10.85 -3.90 -15.25
C GLU A 183 9.68 -4.83 -14.89
N ILE A 184 9.22 -4.87 -13.62
CA ILE A 184 8.11 -5.75 -13.24
C ILE A 184 6.78 -5.26 -13.83
N MET A 185 6.45 -3.97 -13.77
CA MET A 185 5.20 -3.50 -14.39
C MET A 185 5.30 -3.49 -15.91
N GLN A 186 6.49 -3.29 -16.50
CA GLN A 186 6.69 -3.47 -17.95
C GLN A 186 6.47 -4.93 -18.33
N GLY A 187 7.03 -5.90 -17.59
CA GLY A 187 6.77 -7.32 -17.80
C GLY A 187 5.30 -7.69 -17.61
N THR A 188 4.66 -7.13 -16.57
CA THR A 188 3.23 -7.33 -16.29
C THR A 188 2.34 -6.70 -17.36
N ALA A 189 2.71 -5.52 -17.86
CA ALA A 189 2.01 -4.83 -18.95
C ALA A 189 2.15 -5.58 -20.28
N SER A 190 3.36 -6.05 -20.60
CA SER A 190 3.62 -6.85 -21.80
C SER A 190 2.79 -8.15 -21.75
N LEU A 191 2.83 -8.86 -20.62
CA LEU A 191 2.00 -10.06 -20.40
C LEU A 191 0.50 -9.76 -20.50
N PHE A 192 0.04 -8.64 -19.94
CA PHE A 192 -1.35 -8.21 -20.02
C PHE A 192 -1.80 -7.99 -21.47
N ILE A 193 -1.01 -7.29 -22.28
CA ILE A 193 -1.34 -7.05 -23.69
C ILE A 193 -1.36 -8.38 -24.44
N ASP A 194 -0.35 -9.24 -24.26
CA ASP A 194 -0.28 -10.53 -24.97
C ASP A 194 -1.48 -11.43 -24.66
N HIS A 195 -1.87 -11.49 -23.39
CA HIS A 195 -3.04 -12.24 -22.95
C HIS A 195 -4.35 -11.63 -23.47
N ALA A 196 -4.50 -10.30 -23.41
CA ALA A 196 -5.69 -9.62 -23.90
C ALA A 196 -5.84 -9.79 -25.42
N SER A 197 -4.80 -9.51 -26.20
CA SER A 197 -4.81 -9.57 -27.67
C SER A 197 -4.98 -10.99 -28.22
N SER A 198 -4.55 -12.01 -27.48
CA SER A 198 -4.82 -13.42 -27.82
C SER A 198 -6.25 -13.87 -27.48
N GLY A 199 -7.04 -13.03 -26.81
CA GLY A 199 -8.40 -13.38 -26.36
C GLY A 199 -8.39 -14.40 -25.23
N ASN A 200 -7.31 -14.48 -24.45
CA ASN A 200 -7.19 -15.44 -23.36
C ASN A 200 -8.28 -15.16 -22.30
N PRO A 201 -9.16 -16.12 -21.98
CA PRO A 201 -10.22 -15.91 -20.98
C PRO A 201 -9.68 -15.82 -19.55
N ILE A 202 -8.43 -16.23 -19.32
CA ILE A 202 -7.80 -16.22 -18.00
C ILE A 202 -7.10 -14.89 -17.78
N PHE A 203 -7.64 -14.12 -16.83
CA PHE A 203 -7.04 -12.87 -16.39
C PHE A 203 -5.71 -13.14 -15.64
N PRO A 204 -4.61 -12.46 -15.99
CA PRO A 204 -3.30 -12.70 -15.38
C PRO A 204 -3.29 -12.55 -13.85
N LYS A 205 -2.56 -13.44 -13.16
CA LYS A 205 -2.45 -13.41 -11.70
C LYS A 205 -1.61 -12.23 -11.23
N GLU A 206 -0.54 -11.94 -11.96
CA GLU A 206 0.39 -10.84 -11.74
C GLU A 206 -0.35 -9.50 -11.76
N VAL A 207 -1.28 -9.33 -12.70
CA VAL A 207 -2.14 -8.14 -12.80
C VAL A 207 -3.19 -8.13 -11.68
N SER A 208 -3.62 -9.29 -11.20
CA SER A 208 -4.57 -9.40 -10.07
C SER A 208 -3.98 -8.98 -8.72
N ASP A 209 -2.65 -8.93 -8.61
CA ASP A 209 -1.96 -8.49 -7.40
C ASP A 209 -1.91 -6.95 -7.27
N ILE A 210 -2.25 -6.22 -8.35
CA ILE A 210 -2.43 -4.77 -8.36
C ILE A 210 -3.75 -4.43 -7.67
N ARG A 211 -3.68 -3.86 -6.46
CA ARG A 211 -4.86 -3.65 -5.60
C ARG A 211 -5.09 -2.22 -5.16
N ASP A 212 -4.04 -1.40 -5.14
CA ASP A 212 -4.15 0.00 -4.74
C ASP A 212 -4.05 0.93 -5.94
N GLN A 213 -4.53 2.16 -5.74
CA GLN A 213 -4.60 3.18 -6.77
C GLN A 213 -3.21 3.59 -7.27
N LEU A 214 -2.20 3.52 -6.41
CA LEU A 214 -0.84 3.91 -6.77
C LEU A 214 -0.23 2.90 -7.75
N ASP A 215 -0.41 1.61 -7.48
CA ASP A 215 0.00 0.51 -8.36
C ASP A 215 -0.78 0.49 -9.67
N LEU A 216 -2.07 0.80 -9.63
CA LEU A 216 -2.88 0.92 -10.84
C LEU A 216 -2.32 2.01 -11.75
N VAL A 217 -1.99 3.19 -11.21
CA VAL A 217 -1.43 4.28 -12.01
C VAL A 217 -0.07 3.90 -12.60
N ALA A 218 0.82 3.28 -11.80
CA ALA A 218 2.12 2.81 -12.28
C ALA A 218 1.97 1.75 -13.39
N PHE A 219 1.02 0.83 -13.25
CA PHE A 219 0.71 -0.17 -14.26
C PHE A 219 0.16 0.47 -15.54
N LEU A 220 -0.76 1.43 -15.46
CA LEU A 220 -1.30 2.14 -16.62
C LEU A 220 -0.21 2.95 -17.36
N GLU A 221 0.74 3.53 -16.63
CA GLU A 221 1.92 4.20 -17.21
C GLU A 221 2.83 3.19 -17.95
N ALA A 222 3.11 2.03 -17.36
CA ALA A 222 3.87 0.96 -18.00
C ALA A 222 3.15 0.41 -19.24
N LEU A 223 1.84 0.20 -19.14
CA LEU A 223 0.98 -0.27 -20.23
C LEU A 223 0.95 0.71 -21.40
N SER A 224 0.81 2.01 -21.12
CA SER A 224 0.93 3.07 -22.13
C SER A 224 2.28 3.04 -22.84
N THR A 225 3.37 2.89 -22.08
CA THR A 225 4.74 2.85 -22.64
C THR A 225 4.94 1.64 -23.54
N GLU A 226 4.49 0.46 -23.12
CA GLU A 226 4.60 -0.78 -23.88
C GLU A 226 3.73 -0.75 -25.15
N LEU A 227 2.53 -0.19 -25.09
CA LEU A 227 1.68 0.02 -26.28
C LEU A 227 2.32 0.97 -27.28
N GLN A 228 2.86 2.10 -26.83
CA GLN A 228 3.57 3.06 -27.69
C GLN A 228 4.77 2.41 -28.39
N LYS A 229 5.53 1.57 -27.67
CA LYS A 229 6.62 0.80 -28.24
C LYS A 229 6.11 -0.14 -29.34
N ARG A 230 5.06 -0.93 -29.06
CA ARG A 230 4.46 -1.86 -30.03
C ARG A 230 3.89 -1.15 -31.27
N TRP A 231 3.26 0.01 -31.11
CA TRP A 231 2.76 0.80 -32.25
C TRP A 231 3.90 1.29 -33.15
N ARG A 232 5.01 1.74 -32.54
CA ARG A 232 6.19 2.21 -33.28
C ARG A 232 6.90 1.08 -34.01
N ASP A 233 6.98 -0.08 -33.37
CA ASP A 233 7.69 -1.25 -33.89
C ASP A 233 6.83 -2.08 -34.86
N SER A 234 5.56 -1.70 -35.07
CA SER A 234 4.65 -2.35 -36.03
C SER A 234 4.98 -2.00 -37.48
N GLU A 235 5.16 -3.00 -38.34
CA GLU A 235 5.38 -2.80 -39.78
C GLU A 235 4.19 -2.12 -40.48
N VAL A 236 2.97 -2.34 -39.98
CA VAL A 236 1.73 -1.71 -40.47
C VAL A 236 1.02 -1.01 -39.30
N PRO A 237 1.05 0.34 -39.23
CA PRO A 237 0.40 1.07 -38.14
C PRO A 237 -1.13 0.99 -38.20
N ASP A 238 -1.75 0.42 -37.17
CA ASP A 238 -3.21 0.47 -36.97
C ASP A 238 -3.60 1.67 -36.11
N HIS A 239 -3.78 2.82 -36.76
CA HIS A 239 -4.13 4.06 -36.09
C HIS A 239 -5.50 4.02 -35.39
N LYS A 240 -6.44 3.22 -35.89
CA LYS A 240 -7.77 3.09 -35.27
C LYS A 240 -7.65 2.33 -33.96
N ARG A 241 -6.91 1.23 -33.97
CA ARG A 241 -6.66 0.44 -32.77
C ARG A 241 -5.90 1.25 -31.72
N ALA A 242 -4.84 1.95 -32.12
CA ALA A 242 -4.07 2.80 -31.22
C ALA A 242 -4.96 3.89 -30.56
N ALA A 243 -5.85 4.52 -31.32
CA ALA A 243 -6.79 5.51 -30.76
C ALA A 243 -7.75 4.89 -29.72
N MET A 244 -8.26 3.69 -29.97
CA MET A 244 -9.11 2.96 -29.01
C MET A 244 -8.35 2.61 -27.73
N GLU A 245 -7.11 2.13 -27.86
CA GLU A 245 -6.26 1.79 -26.72
C GLU A 245 -5.91 3.01 -25.86
N ILE A 246 -5.65 4.17 -26.48
CA ILE A 246 -5.47 5.45 -25.77
C ILE A 246 -6.75 5.81 -24.98
N GLU A 247 -7.92 5.69 -25.59
CA GLU A 247 -9.17 6.03 -24.93
C GLU A 247 -9.49 5.07 -23.78
N TRP A 248 -9.25 3.77 -23.94
CA TRP A 248 -9.43 2.81 -22.84
C TRP A 248 -8.52 3.06 -21.65
N LEU A 249 -7.25 3.42 -21.89
CA LEU A 249 -6.34 3.83 -20.82
C LEU A 249 -6.83 5.09 -20.10
N ARG A 250 -7.32 6.07 -20.87
CA ARG A 250 -7.90 7.30 -20.33
C ARG A 250 -9.14 7.00 -19.49
N GLU A 251 -10.05 6.17 -19.96
CA GLU A 251 -11.23 5.75 -19.22
C GLU A 251 -10.86 5.00 -17.93
N ALA A 252 -9.92 4.07 -18.00
CA ALA A 252 -9.44 3.35 -16.82
C ALA A 252 -8.91 4.33 -15.75
N ARG A 253 -8.21 5.37 -16.17
CA ARG A 253 -7.72 6.42 -15.29
C ARG A 253 -8.85 7.27 -14.70
N ILE A 254 -9.80 7.74 -15.50
CA ILE A 254 -10.97 8.51 -15.04
C ILE A 254 -11.82 7.69 -14.04
N ARG A 255 -12.07 6.42 -14.35
CA ARG A 255 -12.80 5.48 -13.50
C ARG A 255 -12.15 5.29 -12.13
N THR A 256 -10.84 5.43 -12.08
CA THR A 256 -10.05 5.41 -10.84
C THR A 256 -10.19 6.72 -10.08
N GLU A 257 -9.91 7.85 -10.73
CA GLU A 257 -9.76 9.16 -10.09
C GLU A 257 -11.12 9.80 -9.72
N SER A 258 -12.16 9.60 -10.53
CA SER A 258 -13.46 10.28 -10.38
C SER A 258 -14.59 9.38 -9.88
N LEU A 259 -14.59 8.09 -10.23
CA LEU A 259 -15.70 7.17 -9.92
C LEU A 259 -15.42 6.22 -8.75
N ASN A 260 -14.22 6.29 -8.16
CA ASN A 260 -13.81 5.50 -7.01
C ASN A 260 -14.09 3.98 -7.18
N MET A 261 -13.95 3.48 -8.41
CA MET A 261 -14.20 2.07 -8.68
C MET A 261 -13.05 1.19 -8.15
N PRO A 262 -13.34 -0.04 -7.69
CA PRO A 262 -12.28 -0.96 -7.25
C PRO A 262 -11.27 -1.25 -8.37
N VAL A 263 -9.98 -1.17 -8.04
CA VAL A 263 -8.86 -1.45 -8.96
C VAL A 263 -9.03 -2.77 -9.73
N PRO A 264 -9.41 -3.91 -9.10
CA PRO A 264 -9.62 -5.16 -9.84
C PRO A 264 -10.72 -5.08 -10.90
N LEU A 265 -11.75 -4.27 -10.68
CA LEU A 265 -12.86 -4.10 -11.63
C LEU A 265 -12.40 -3.29 -12.84
N ILE A 266 -11.62 -2.24 -12.60
CA ILE A 266 -11.05 -1.38 -13.65
C ILE A 266 -10.13 -2.22 -14.55
N LEU A 267 -9.21 -2.99 -13.96
CA LEU A 267 -8.26 -3.81 -14.70
C LEU A 267 -8.95 -4.91 -15.52
N ARG A 268 -9.98 -5.56 -14.97
CA ARG A 268 -10.78 -6.55 -15.71
C ARG A 268 -11.57 -5.94 -16.86
N GLY A 269 -12.14 -4.75 -16.64
CA GLY A 269 -12.82 -4.01 -17.70
C GLY A 269 -11.88 -3.64 -18.84
N LEU A 270 -10.69 -3.14 -18.50
CA LEU A 270 -9.64 -2.80 -19.46
C LEU A 270 -9.17 -4.04 -20.25
N TYR A 271 -8.98 -5.16 -19.57
CA TYR A 271 -8.57 -6.43 -20.20
C TYR A 271 -9.62 -6.94 -21.19
N SER A 272 -10.90 -6.90 -20.79
CA SER A 272 -12.00 -7.27 -21.69
C SER A 272 -12.09 -6.35 -22.90
N ALA A 273 -11.90 -5.03 -22.73
CA ALA A 273 -11.92 -4.07 -23.83
C ALA A 273 -10.76 -4.32 -24.80
N MET A 274 -9.54 -4.54 -24.29
CA MET A 274 -8.38 -4.86 -25.13
C MET A 274 -8.51 -6.23 -25.83
N GLY A 275 -9.30 -7.15 -25.30
CA GLY A 275 -9.59 -8.42 -25.97
C GLY A 275 -10.59 -8.35 -27.12
N THR A 276 -11.35 -7.26 -27.28
CA THR A 276 -12.25 -7.12 -28.43
C THR A 276 -11.45 -6.71 -29.66
N ARG A 277 -11.45 -7.54 -30.71
CA ARG A 277 -10.85 -7.23 -32.01
C ARG A 277 -11.72 -6.28 -32.80
#